data_AF-A0A937MG52-F1
#
_entry.id   AF-A0A937MG52-F1
#
_cell.length_a   1.000
_cell.length_b   1.000
_cell.length_c   1.000
_cell.angle_alpha   90.00
_cell.angle_beta   90.00
_cell.angle_gamma   90.00
#
_symmetry.space_group_name_H-M   'P 1'
#
loop_
_entity.id
_entity.type
_entity.pdbx_description
1 polymer ?
#
loop_
_entity_poly.entity_id
_entity_poly.type
_entity_poly.pdbx_seq_one_letter_code
_entity_poly.pdbx_strand_id
1 'polypeptide(L)' 'MPAERRKELDASKLDQVAETIMEEVEENPIQVRQGKGRYVLVKGIHRLEAHKALGDESIQAFIVGARLH' A
#
# COMPACT_ATOMS: atom_id res chain seq x y z
N MET A 1 3.90 4.20 -7.93
CA MET A 1 2.48 3.80 -7.83
C MET A 1 1.82 3.97 -9.22
N PRO A 2 1.23 2.92 -9.84
CA PRO A 2 0.51 3.05 -11.11
C PRO A 2 -0.62 4.10 -11.06
N ALA A 3 -0.81 4.88 -12.13
CA ALA A 3 -1.81 5.94 -12.15
C ALA A 3 -3.26 5.42 -11.97
N GLU A 4 -3.56 4.24 -12.51
CA GLU A 4 -4.90 3.63 -12.43
C GLU A 4 -5.33 3.33 -11.01
N ARG A 5 -4.41 2.82 -10.17
CA ARG A 5 -4.72 2.48 -8.79
C ARG A 5 -4.96 3.67 -7.88
N ARG A 6 -4.51 4.88 -8.26
CA ARG A 6 -4.90 6.09 -7.53
C ARG A 6 -6.41 6.32 -7.56
N LYS A 7 -7.11 5.80 -8.58
CA LYS A 7 -8.57 5.86 -8.69
C LYS A 7 -9.28 4.86 -7.76
N GLU A 8 -8.56 3.85 -7.25
CA GLU A 8 -9.09 2.87 -6.28
C GLU A 8 -9.04 3.40 -4.84
N LEU A 9 -8.45 4.58 -4.63
CA LEU A 9 -8.39 5.22 -3.32
C LEU A 9 -9.80 5.65 -2.89
N ASP A 10 -10.12 5.33 -1.64
CA ASP A 10 -11.40 5.61 -1.00
C ASP A 10 -11.04 6.25 0.34
N ALA A 11 -11.51 7.49 0.56
CA ALA A 11 -11.16 8.28 1.72
C ALA A 11 -11.63 7.61 3.02
N SER A 12 -12.83 7.02 3.03
CA SER A 12 -13.35 6.35 4.24
C SER A 12 -12.51 5.13 4.63
N LYS A 13 -12.04 4.36 3.63
CA LYS A 13 -11.15 3.22 3.89
C LYS A 13 -9.75 3.65 4.27
N LEU A 14 -9.30 4.79 3.78
CA LEU A 14 -8.01 5.36 4.15
C LEU A 14 -7.99 5.73 5.63
N ASP A 15 -9.02 6.45 6.10
CA ASP A 15 -9.13 6.90 7.49
C ASP A 15 -9.20 5.69 8.44
N GLN A 16 -10.02 4.69 8.13
CA GLN A 16 -10.13 3.47 8.94
C GLN A 16 -8.79 2.71 9.04
N VAL A 17 -8.01 2.69 7.96
CA VAL A 17 -6.69 2.05 7.97
C VAL A 17 -5.70 2.88 8.78
N ALA A 18 -5.73 4.21 8.68
CA ALA A 18 -4.87 5.08 9.48
C ALA A 18 -5.16 4.91 10.99
N GLU A 19 -6.43 4.82 11.38
CA GLU A 19 -6.82 4.50 12.77
C GLU A 19 -6.26 3.16 13.22
N THR A 20 -6.38 2.11 12.40
CA THR A 20 -5.83 0.78 12.70
C THR A 20 -4.31 0.83 12.93
N ILE A 21 -3.58 1.61 12.11
CA ILE A 21 -2.13 1.78 12.25
C ILE A 21 -1.79 2.53 13.54
N MET A 22 -2.53 3.59 13.87
CA MET A 22 -2.34 4.36 15.11
C MET A 22 -2.62 3.54 16.37
N GLU A 23 -3.54 2.57 16.29
CA GLU A 23 -3.83 1.62 17.37
C GLU A 23 -2.79 0.49 17.48
N GLU A 24 -1.72 0.51 16.67
CA GLU A 24 -0.69 -0.54 16.59
C GLU A 24 -1.26 -1.94 16.33
N VAL A 25 -2.42 -2.02 15.67
CA VAL A 25 -3.04 -3.29 15.30
C VAL A 25 -2.28 -3.88 14.11
N GLU A 26 -1.93 -5.17 14.20
CA GLU A 26 -1.20 -5.86 13.14
C GLU A 26 -1.98 -5.82 11.82
N GLU A 27 -1.34 -5.29 10.78
CA GLU A 27 -1.91 -5.17 9.46
C GLU A 27 -1.20 -6.05 8.44
N ASN A 28 -1.91 -6.40 7.37
CA ASN A 28 -1.32 -7.17 6.28
C ASN A 28 -0.36 -6.32 5.45
N PRO A 29 0.91 -6.75 5.23
CA PRO A 29 1.84 -6.02 4.37
C PRO A 29 1.28 -5.73 2.97
N ILE A 30 1.78 -4.67 2.33
CA ILE A 30 1.42 -4.38 0.94
C ILE A 30 2.05 -5.41 -0.01
N GLN A 31 1.54 -5.51 -1.23
CA GLN A 31 2.16 -6.35 -2.26
C GLN A 31 2.76 -5.48 -3.35
N VAL A 32 4.01 -5.73 -3.68
CA VAL A 32 4.73 -5.03 -4.75
C VAL A 32 5.34 -6.04 -5.72
N ARG A 33 5.52 -5.65 -6.97
CA ARG A 33 6.35 -6.40 -7.92
C ARG A 33 7.58 -5.59 -8.27
N GLN A 34 8.65 -6.27 -8.66
CA GLN A 34 9.80 -5.61 -9.27
C GLN A 34 9.45 -5.14 -10.68
N GLY A 35 9.69 -3.86 -10.96
CA GLY A 35 9.73 -3.28 -12.29
C GLY A 35 11.18 -2.97 -12.68
N LYS A 36 11.36 -2.19 -13.76
CA LYS A 36 12.69 -1.72 -14.17
C LYS A 36 13.24 -0.72 -13.14
N GLY A 37 14.09 -1.19 -12.23
CA GLY A 37 14.78 -0.37 -11.22
C GLY A 37 13.87 0.24 -10.14
N ARG A 38 12.62 -0.23 -9.99
CA ARG A 38 11.67 0.29 -9.00
C ARG A 38 10.66 -0.77 -8.57
N TYR A 39 10.06 -0.57 -7.40
CA TYR A 39 8.90 -1.34 -6.96
C TYR A 39 7.60 -0.74 -7.48
N VAL A 40 6.71 -1.62 -7.93
CA VAL A 40 5.38 -1.25 -8.45
C VAL A 40 4.34 -1.89 -7.55
N LEU A 41 3.50 -1.08 -6.90
CA LEU A 41 2.42 -1.59 -6.06
C LEU A 41 1.48 -2.49 -6.88
N VAL A 42 1.13 -3.64 -6.30
CA VAL A 42 0.17 -4.63 -6.78
C VAL A 42 -1.11 -4.64 -5.94
N LYS A 43 -1.02 -4.54 -4.61
CA LYS A 43 -2.19 -4.51 -3.71
C LYS A 43 -1.90 -3.70 -2.45
N GLY A 44 -2.94 -3.12 -1.86
CA GLY A 44 -2.87 -2.38 -0.59
C GLY A 44 -2.67 -0.88 -0.77
N ILE A 45 -3.43 -0.26 -1.68
CA ILE A 45 -3.32 1.18 -1.94
C ILE A 45 -3.71 2.02 -0.72
N HIS A 46 -4.78 1.68 -0.01
CA HIS A 46 -5.20 2.41 1.19
C HIS A 46 -4.15 2.35 2.30
N ARG A 47 -3.54 1.19 2.55
CA ARG A 47 -2.43 1.05 3.51
C ARG A 47 -1.21 1.89 3.12
N LEU A 48 -0.81 1.81 1.85
CA LEU A 48 0.31 2.64 1.37
C LEU A 48 0.05 4.13 1.56
N GLU A 49 -1.16 4.61 1.27
CA GLU A 49 -1.48 6.03 1.44
C GLU A 49 -1.69 6.40 2.92
N ALA A 50 -2.16 5.49 3.77
CA ALA A 50 -2.32 5.73 5.21
C ALA A 50 -0.96 5.94 5.88
N HIS A 51 -0.02 5.03 5.68
CA HIS A 51 1.36 5.19 6.16
C HIS A 51 2.02 6.48 5.68
N LYS A 52 1.82 6.85 4.42
CA LYS A 52 2.32 8.14 3.90
C LYS A 52 1.70 9.33 4.60
N ALA A 53 0.40 9.29 4.89
CA ALA A 53 -0.30 10.35 5.60
C ALA A 53 0.18 10.46 7.05
N LEU A 54 0.54 9.33 7.67
CA LEU A 54 1.13 9.26 9.01
C LEU A 54 2.62 9.64 9.04
N GLY A 55 3.28 9.74 7.88
CA GLY A 55 4.67 10.17 7.75
C GLY A 55 5.70 9.06 7.81
N ASP A 56 5.29 7.80 7.66
CA ASP A 56 6.20 6.66 7.67
C ASP A 56 7.15 6.68 6.46
N GLU A 57 8.45 6.53 6.72
CA GLU A 57 9.47 6.47 5.66
C GLU A 57 9.57 5.09 5.00
N SER A 58 9.19 4.04 5.72
CA SER A 58 9.28 2.66 5.26
C SER A 58 8.14 1.82 5.79
N ILE A 59 7.68 0.85 4.98
CA ILE A 59 6.60 -0.07 5.32
C ILE A 59 6.92 -1.48 4.86
N GLN A 60 6.32 -2.48 5.49
CA GLN A 60 6.50 -3.86 5.08
C GLN A 60 5.79 -4.18 3.77
N ALA A 61 6.47 -4.95 2.91
CA ALA A 61 5.92 -5.36 1.62
C ALA A 61 6.33 -6.78 1.26
N PHE A 62 5.39 -7.55 0.70
CA PHE A 62 5.70 -8.79 0.00
C PHE A 62 6.05 -8.50 -1.46
N ILE A 63 7.23 -8.97 -1.89
CA ILE A 63 7.62 -8.95 -3.30
C ILE A 63 6.97 -10.16 -3.97
N VAL A 64 6.01 -9.90 -4.83
CA VAL A 64 5.30 -10.93 -5.61
C VAL A 64 5.81 -10.97 -7.04
N GLY A 65 5.71 -12.14 -7.66
CA GLY A 65 5.98 -12.32 -9.09
C GLY A 65 5.07 -11.45 -9.96
N ALA A 66 5.44 -11.25 -11.22
CA ALA A 66 4.55 -10.63 -12.18
C ALA A 66 3.27 -11.46 -12.31
N ARG A 67 2.10 -10.80 -12.36
CA ARG A 67 0.82 -11.47 -12.58
C ARG A 67 0.88 -12.14 -13.95
N LEU A 68 0.96 -13.47 -13.98
CA LEU A 68 0.77 -14.26 -15.20
C LEU A 68 -0.66 -13.98 -15.65
N HIS A 69 -0.78 -13.35 -16.82
CA HIS A 69 -2.04 -12.98 -17.45
C HIS A 69 -2.47 -14.10 -18.39
#